data_AF-A0AAV8ZQP9-F1
#
_entry.id   AF-A0AAV8ZQP9-F1
#
_cell.length_a   1.000
_cell.length_b   1.000
_cell.length_c   1.000
_cell.angle_alpha   90.00
_cell.angle_beta   90.00
_cell.angle_gamma   90.00
#
_symmetry.space_group_name_H-M   'P 1'
#
loop_
_entity.id
_entity.type
_entity.pdbx_description
1 polymer ?
#
loop_
_entity_poly.entity_id
_entity_poly.type
_entity_poly.pdbx_seq_one_letter_code
_entity_poly.pdbx_strand_id
1 'polypeptide(L)'
;MDIFKNLPKYKAQVTPEMINEYFNNLSVTLEGVPPKLIINYDETNLADDPGHTKIIWKRGTKYPEGILNHAKTAISVLFSATADGTMLPPYVIYKVTHLYHLWM
;
A
#
# COMPACT_ATOMS: atom_id res chain seq x y z
N MET A 1 17.48 -24.20 15.16
CA MET A 1 17.90 -22.96 14.46
C MET A 1 16.62 -22.18 14.24
N ASP A 2 16.24 -21.40 15.25
CA ASP A 2 14.89 -20.85 15.41
C ASP A 2 14.77 -19.50 14.69
N ILE A 3 14.12 -19.47 13.53
CA ILE A 3 13.98 -18.25 12.71
C ILE A 3 12.68 -17.48 13.02
N PHE A 4 11.79 -17.99 13.88
CA PHE A 4 10.46 -17.40 14.14
C PHE A 4 10.32 -16.71 15.50
N LYS A 5 11.26 -15.83 15.90
CA LYS A 5 11.19 -15.15 17.21
C LYS A 5 10.47 -13.79 17.25
N ASN A 6 9.91 -13.29 16.14
CA ASN A 6 9.33 -11.93 16.11
C ASN A 6 7.95 -11.81 15.43
N LEU A 7 7.16 -12.89 15.39
CA LEU A 7 5.73 -12.75 15.05
C LEU A 7 4.92 -12.51 16.34
N PRO A 8 4.12 -11.44 16.43
CA PRO A 8 3.27 -11.25 17.59
C PRO A 8 2.26 -12.40 17.69
N LYS A 9 1.99 -12.90 18.90
CA LYS A 9 1.24 -14.15 19.16
C LYS A 9 -0.12 -14.24 18.47
N TYR A 10 -0.78 -13.11 18.18
CA TYR A 10 -2.05 -13.07 17.43
C TYR A 10 -1.89 -13.50 15.95
N LYS A 11 -0.69 -13.35 15.35
CA LYS A 11 -0.38 -13.84 14.00
C LYS A 11 0.01 -15.33 13.99
N ALA A 12 0.33 -15.91 15.15
CA ALA A 12 0.66 -17.33 15.30
C ALA A 12 -0.59 -18.23 15.46
N GLN A 13 -1.79 -17.64 15.42
CA GLN A 13 -3.06 -18.35 15.61
C GLN A 13 -3.64 -18.91 14.30
N VAL A 14 -3.07 -18.58 13.15
CA VAL A 14 -3.48 -19.16 11.86
C VAL A 14 -2.80 -20.51 11.70
N THR A 15 -3.58 -21.59 11.76
CA THR A 15 -3.06 -22.94 11.53
C THR A 15 -3.21 -23.35 10.07
N PRO A 16 -2.41 -24.30 9.57
CA PRO A 16 -2.58 -24.83 8.21
C PRO A 16 -3.99 -25.38 7.95
N GLU A 17 -4.63 -25.96 8.97
CA GLU A 17 -5.99 -26.48 8.89
C GLU A 17 -7.00 -25.36 8.61
N MET A 18 -6.88 -24.22 9.31
CA MET A 18 -7.73 -23.06 9.07
C MET A 18 -7.57 -22.51 7.65
N ILE A 19 -6.35 -22.51 7.12
CA ILE A 19 -6.07 -22.08 5.74
C ILE A 19 -6.73 -23.03 4.73
N ASN A 20 -6.56 -24.34 4.94
CA ASN A 20 -7.15 -25.36 4.07
C ASN A 20 -8.68 -25.32 4.12
N GLU A 21 -9.26 -25.18 5.29
CA GLU A 21 -10.71 -25.04 5.48
C GLU A 21 -11.25 -23.81 4.75
N TYR A 22 -10.55 -22.67 4.85
CA TYR A 22 -10.90 -21.47 4.11
C TYR A 22 -10.91 -21.72 2.59
N PHE A 23 -9.85 -22.32 2.02
CA PHE A 23 -9.78 -22.58 0.58
C PHE A 23 -10.79 -23.64 0.11
N ASN A 24 -11.10 -24.64 0.95
CA ASN A 24 -12.14 -25.62 0.66
C ASN A 24 -13.51 -24.93 0.55
N ASN A 25 -13.85 -24.07 1.50
CA ASN A 25 -15.10 -23.32 1.49
C ASN A 25 -15.15 -22.33 0.32
N LEU A 26 -14.04 -21.64 0.05
CA LEU A 26 -13.92 -20.71 -1.07
C LEU A 26 -14.14 -21.41 -2.42
N SER A 27 -13.61 -22.63 -2.58
CA SER A 27 -13.78 -23.42 -3.81
C SER A 27 -15.26 -23.72 -4.10
N VAL A 28 -16.05 -24.02 -3.05
CA VAL A 28 -17.50 -24.25 -3.19
C VAL A 28 -18.20 -22.95 -3.61
N THR A 29 -17.85 -21.81 -3.02
CA THR A 29 -18.49 -20.53 -3.36
C THR A 29 -18.16 -20.01 -4.77
N LEU A 30 -17.02 -20.42 -5.32
CA LEU A 30 -16.55 -20.01 -6.64
C LEU A 30 -16.97 -20.98 -7.75
N GLU A 31 -17.74 -22.03 -7.44
CA GLU A 31 -18.20 -23.00 -8.42
C GLU A 31 -19.04 -22.30 -9.52
N GLY A 32 -18.64 -22.49 -10.78
CA GLY A 32 -19.30 -21.86 -11.94
C GLY A 32 -18.88 -20.41 -12.22
N VAL A 33 -18.04 -19.79 -11.39
CA VAL A 33 -17.50 -18.45 -11.66
C VAL A 33 -16.31 -18.55 -12.60
N PRO A 34 -16.33 -17.90 -13.78
CA PRO A 34 -15.19 -17.92 -14.69
C PRO A 34 -13.98 -17.18 -14.09
N PRO A 35 -12.73 -17.65 -14.31
CA PRO A 35 -11.52 -17.05 -13.73
C PRO A 35 -11.35 -15.56 -14.03
N LYS A 36 -11.83 -15.11 -15.18
CA LYS A 36 -11.81 -13.69 -15.60
C LYS A 36 -12.63 -12.77 -14.68
N LEU A 37 -13.61 -13.30 -13.96
CA LEU A 37 -14.48 -12.54 -13.04
C LEU A 37 -14.02 -12.61 -11.58
N ILE A 38 -12.99 -13.41 -11.28
CA ILE A 38 -12.37 -13.45 -9.97
C ILE A 38 -11.26 -12.41 -9.96
N ILE A 39 -11.49 -11.30 -9.26
CA ILE A 39 -10.57 -10.15 -9.22
C ILE A 39 -9.99 -10.05 -7.82
N ASN A 40 -8.66 -10.00 -7.73
CA ASN A 40 -7.97 -9.55 -6.54
C ASN A 40 -7.51 -8.11 -6.73
N TYR A 41 -7.57 -7.30 -5.67
CA TYR A 41 -7.06 -5.95 -5.67
C TYR A 41 -6.34 -5.66 -4.36
N ASP A 42 -5.29 -4.85 -4.44
CA ASP A 42 -4.56 -4.39 -3.26
C ASP A 42 -4.14 -2.93 -3.43
N GLU A 43 -4.12 -2.21 -2.31
CA GLU A 43 -3.83 -0.78 -2.25
C GLU A 43 -2.44 -0.56 -1.65
N THR A 44 -1.54 0.04 -2.42
CA THR A 44 -0.20 0.42 -1.95
C THR A 44 -0.12 1.93 -1.77
N ASN A 45 0.14 2.36 -0.54
CA ASN A 45 0.37 3.76 -0.23
C ASN A 45 1.83 4.15 -0.48
N LEU A 46 2.03 5.08 -1.42
CA LEU A 46 3.28 5.76 -1.69
C LEU A 46 3.25 7.12 -1.00
N ALA A 47 3.79 7.15 0.22
CA ALA A 47 4.01 8.40 0.93
C ALA A 47 5.37 8.97 0.52
N ASP A 48 5.40 10.27 0.23
CA ASP A 48 6.66 10.99 0.16
C ASP A 48 7.26 11.05 1.57
N ASP A 49 8.54 10.70 1.72
CA ASP A 49 9.31 10.97 2.93
C ASP A 49 10.14 12.23 2.66
N PRO A 50 9.64 13.42 3.03
CA PRO A 50 10.33 14.68 2.79
C PRO A 50 11.65 14.81 3.56
N GLY A 51 12.11 13.77 4.26
CA GLY A 51 13.29 13.71 5.09
C GLY A 51 14.48 14.50 4.54
N HIS A 52 14.66 15.72 5.04
CA HIS A 52 15.90 16.47 4.90
C HIS A 52 16.53 16.71 6.28
N THR A 53 17.66 16.04 6.53
CA THR A 53 18.58 16.38 7.62
C THR A 53 19.70 17.34 7.18
N LYS A 54 19.75 17.69 5.89
CA LYS A 54 20.80 18.55 5.30
C LYS A 54 20.17 19.76 4.63
N ILE A 55 20.51 20.95 5.11
CA ILE A 55 20.08 22.24 4.57
C ILE A 55 21.37 22.98 4.17
N ILE A 56 21.35 23.69 3.03
CA ILE A 56 22.46 24.54 2.60
C ILE A 56 22.14 25.97 3.04
N TRP A 57 23.03 26.58 3.81
CA TRP A 57 22.88 27.96 4.29
C TRP A 57 24.16 28.78 4.07
N LYS A 58 23.99 30.10 4.04
CA LYS A 58 25.12 31.04 3.96
C LYS A 58 26.01 30.93 5.21
N ARG A 59 27.33 30.94 5.01
CA ARG A 59 28.31 30.93 6.11
C ARG A 59 28.12 32.17 6.98
N GLY A 60 27.93 31.98 8.29
CA GLY A 60 27.72 33.06 9.27
C GLY A 60 26.26 33.29 9.70
N THR A 61 25.30 32.52 9.19
CA THR A 61 23.92 32.58 9.67
C THR A 61 23.80 31.98 11.08
N LYS A 62 23.38 32.80 12.05
CA LYS A 62 23.27 32.39 13.47
C LYS A 62 22.11 31.42 13.74
N TYR A 63 20.99 31.61 13.04
CA TYR A 63 19.78 30.78 13.15
C TYR A 63 19.20 30.51 11.75
N PRO A 64 19.69 29.48 11.03
CA PRO A 64 19.12 29.13 9.74
C PRO A 64 17.75 28.45 9.92
N GLU A 65 16.73 28.97 9.26
CA GLU A 65 15.40 28.35 9.18
C GLU A 65 15.23 27.65 7.83
N GLY A 66 14.85 26.36 7.86
CA GLY A 66 14.49 25.61 6.67
C GLY A 66 13.01 25.78 6.37
N ILE A 67 12.64 26.81 5.60
CA ILE A 67 11.27 26.95 5.10
C ILE A 67 11.12 26.01 3.91
N LEU A 68 10.55 24.83 4.14
CA LEU A 68 10.20 23.88 3.09
C LEU A 68 8.68 23.75 2.99
N ASN A 69 8.15 23.96 1.79
CA ASN A 69 6.75 23.69 1.47
C ASN A 69 6.56 22.17 1.28
N HIS A 70 6.71 21.39 2.35
CA HIS A 70 6.36 19.98 2.33
C HIS A 70 4.85 19.84 2.54
N ALA A 71 4.10 19.64 1.45
CA ALA A 71 2.81 18.99 1.60
C ALA A 71 3.11 17.51 1.85
N LYS A 72 2.68 16.94 2.98
CA LYS A 72 2.69 15.50 3.18
C LYS A 72 1.74 14.89 2.14
N THR A 73 2.27 14.53 0.98
CA THR A 73 1.49 13.93 -0.10
C THR A 73 1.55 12.42 0.03
N ALA A 74 0.37 11.80 0.04
CA ALA A 74 0.23 10.36 -0.04
C ALA A 74 -0.47 10.03 -1.35
N ILE A 75 0.18 9.23 -2.18
CA ILE A 75 -0.36 8.72 -3.43
C ILE A 75 -0.70 7.26 -3.17
N SER A 76 -1.97 6.91 -3.23
CA SER A 76 -2.37 5.52 -3.15
C SER A 76 -2.55 4.93 -4.53
N VAL A 77 -1.93 3.79 -4.79
CA VAL A 77 -2.04 3.09 -6.07
C VAL A 77 -2.74 1.76 -5.82
N LEU A 78 -3.87 1.56 -6.48
CA LEU A 78 -4.61 0.32 -6.47
C LEU A 78 -4.14 -0.54 -7.64
N PHE A 79 -3.64 -1.73 -7.32
CA PHE A 79 -3.32 -2.76 -8.32
C PHE A 79 -4.44 -3.79 -8.32
N SER A 80 -4.86 -4.24 -9.49
CA SER A 80 -5.86 -5.30 -9.59
C SER A 80 -5.53 -6.27 -10.72
N ALA A 81 -5.79 -7.54 -10.46
CA ALA A 81 -5.53 -8.63 -11.38
C ALA A 81 -6.64 -9.68 -11.29
N THR A 82 -6.94 -10.28 -12.43
CA THR A 82 -7.88 -11.41 -12.54
C THR A 82 -7.17 -12.73 -12.29
N ALA A 83 -7.92 -13.76 -11.89
CA ALA A 83 -7.37 -15.12 -11.72
C ALA A 83 -6.88 -15.75 -13.04
N ASP A 84 -7.32 -15.21 -14.18
CA ASP A 84 -6.82 -15.57 -15.53
C ASP A 84 -5.46 -14.88 -15.86
N GLY A 85 -4.91 -14.08 -14.94
CA GLY A 85 -3.62 -13.41 -15.09
C GLY A 85 -3.67 -12.08 -15.85
N THR A 86 -4.85 -11.62 -16.26
CA THR A 86 -5.00 -10.28 -16.84
C THR A 86 -4.91 -9.23 -15.74
N MET A 87 -3.92 -8.33 -15.82
CA MET A 87 -3.81 -7.17 -14.95
C MET A 87 -4.63 -6.00 -15.51
N LEU A 88 -5.40 -5.35 -14.64
CA LEU A 88 -6.10 -4.12 -14.97
C LEU A 88 -5.15 -2.93 -14.83
N PRO A 89 -5.38 -1.82 -15.57
CA PRO A 89 -4.60 -0.61 -15.40
C PRO A 89 -4.60 -0.15 -13.92
N PRO A 90 -3.46 0.31 -13.39
CA PRO A 90 -3.38 0.78 -12.01
C PRO A 90 -4.29 2.01 -11.83
N TYR A 91 -5.07 2.01 -10.75
CA TYR A 91 -5.92 3.14 -10.41
C TYR A 91 -5.21 4.00 -9.36
N VAL A 92 -4.96 5.27 -9.69
CA VAL A 92 -4.19 6.18 -8.85
C VAL A 92 -5.14 7.10 -8.09
N ILE A 93 -5.13 6.98 -6.77
CA ILE A 93 -5.87 7.84 -5.84
C ILE A 93 -4.89 8.84 -5.24
N TYR A 94 -5.02 10.10 -5.64
CA TYR A 94 -4.20 11.16 -5.11
C TYR A 94 -4.89 11.80 -3.90
N LYS A 95 -4.30 11.68 -2.70
CA LYS A 95 -4.83 12.27 -1.47
C LYS A 95 -3.90 13.37 -0.97
N VAL A 96 -4.27 14.62 -1.24
CA VAL A 96 -3.49 15.79 -0.80
C VAL A 96 -4.39 16.87 -0.21
N THR A 97 -3.93 17.49 0.86
CA THR A 97 -4.69 18.46 1.68
C THR A 97 -5.05 19.74 0.93
N HIS A 98 -4.41 20.02 -0.21
CA HIS A 98 -4.63 21.21 -1.04
C HIS A 98 -4.66 20.85 -2.53
N LEU A 99 -5.54 19.93 -2.92
CA LEU A 99 -5.77 19.67 -4.34
C LEU A 99 -6.48 20.88 -4.96
N TYR A 100 -5.82 21.62 -5.84
CA TYR A 100 -6.50 22.65 -6.62
C TYR A 100 -7.53 21.97 -7.54
N HIS A 101 -8.80 22.34 -7.40
CA HIS A 101 -9.95 21.81 -8.15
C HIS A 101 -9.92 22.08 -9.67
N LEU A 102 -8.82 22.60 -10.23
CA LEU A 102 -8.77 23.14 -11.59
C LEU A 102 -8.37 22.12 -12.68
N TRP A 103 -8.26 20.84 -12.35
CA TRP A 103 -7.92 19.79 -13.33
C TRP A 103 -8.82 18.55 -13.20
N MET A 104 -10.13 18.78 -13.12
CA MET A 104 -11.12 17.83 -13.64
C MET A 104 -11.86 18.48 -14.81
#